data_AF-A0A364KQ80-F1
#
_entry.id   AF-A0A364KQ80-F1
#
_cell.length_a   1.000
_cell.length_b   1.000
_cell.length_c   1.000
_cell.angle_alpha   90.00
_cell.angle_beta   90.00
_cell.angle_gamma   90.00
#
_symmetry.space_group_name_H-M   'P 1'
#
loop_
_entity.id
_entity.type
_entity.pdbx_description
1 polymer ?
#
loop_
_entity_poly.entity_id
_entity_poly.type
_entity_poly.pdbx_seq_one_letter_code
_entity_poly.pdbx_strand_id
1 'polypeptide(L)'
;MRPFLAVILPVWSYVQLVTASSQNTTRYEPDELRSEVSHTFLACLRNTGVQYKVYVDNGATVVIPATKREIDFDGIDRKLLECIIQVNHLMHVVAESALYDQDEHGNAAAGHSVTHEWLSTQGANGLMEVMLNQPNNLYYELFL
;
A
#
# COMPACT_ATOMS: atom_id res chain seq x y z
N MET A 1 10.97 -48.38 62.93
CA MET A 1 10.27 -48.41 61.63
C MET A 1 9.22 -47.31 61.64
N ARG A 2 9.35 -46.32 60.74
CA ARG A 2 8.34 -45.27 60.47
C ARG A 2 8.20 -45.22 58.95
N PRO A 3 6.98 -45.32 58.37
CA PRO A 3 6.82 -45.23 56.93
C PRO A 3 6.85 -43.75 56.49
N PHE A 4 7.69 -43.44 55.51
CA PHE A 4 7.64 -42.17 54.79
C PHE A 4 6.48 -42.23 53.80
N LEU A 5 5.46 -41.40 54.02
CA LEU A 5 4.42 -41.12 53.03
C LEU A 5 5.00 -40.18 51.97
N ALA A 6 5.22 -40.70 50.76
CA ALA A 6 5.53 -39.89 49.59
C ALA A 6 4.23 -39.26 49.06
N VAL A 7 4.11 -37.93 49.19
CA VAL A 7 3.03 -37.16 48.58
C VAL A 7 3.44 -36.89 47.13
N ILE A 8 2.77 -37.54 46.18
CA ILE A 8 2.92 -37.27 44.75
C ILE A 8 1.93 -36.16 44.41
N LEU A 9 2.43 -34.93 44.18
CA LEU A 9 1.61 -33.85 43.64
C LEU A 9 1.44 -34.06 42.14
N PRO A 10 0.21 -34.07 41.59
CA PRO A 10 0.04 -34.09 40.15
C PRO A 10 0.50 -32.76 39.57
N VAL A 11 1.54 -32.81 38.74
CA VAL A 11 1.96 -31.70 37.88
C VAL A 11 0.84 -31.48 36.87
N TRP A 12 0.00 -30.48 37.11
CA TRP A 12 -1.05 -30.08 36.18
C TRP A 12 -0.38 -29.36 35.01
N SER A 13 -0.06 -30.10 33.95
CA SER A 13 0.30 -29.50 32.66
C SER A 13 -0.93 -28.77 32.11
N TYR A 14 -0.93 -27.45 32.21
CA TYR A 14 -1.91 -26.61 31.53
C TYR A 14 -1.61 -26.66 30.03
N VAL A 15 -2.41 -27.43 29.28
CA VAL A 15 -2.47 -27.32 27.82
C VAL A 15 -3.22 -26.03 27.51
N GLN A 16 -2.53 -25.00 27.02
CA GLN A 16 -3.21 -23.81 26.50
C GLN A 16 -3.71 -24.11 25.09
N LEU A 17 -5.04 -24.15 24.93
CA LEU A 17 -5.68 -24.09 23.61
C LEU A 17 -5.53 -22.66 23.08
N VAL A 18 -4.64 -22.47 22.11
CA VAL A 18 -4.57 -21.22 21.36
C VAL A 18 -5.64 -21.30 20.26
N THR A 19 -6.70 -20.53 20.38
CA THR A 19 -7.70 -20.41 19.31
C THR A 19 -7.13 -19.52 18.21
N ALA A 20 -6.79 -20.09 17.05
CA ALA A 20 -6.48 -19.33 15.85
C ALA A 20 -7.77 -18.66 15.34
N SER A 21 -7.82 -17.32 15.32
CA SER A 21 -8.89 -16.61 14.62
C SER A 21 -8.56 -16.55 13.13
N SER A 22 -9.43 -17.07 12.26
CA SER A 22 -9.34 -16.79 10.84
C SER A 22 -9.54 -15.29 10.63
N GLN A 23 -8.47 -14.57 10.26
CA GLN A 23 -8.59 -13.17 9.85
C GLN A 23 -8.70 -13.12 8.33
N ASN A 24 -9.76 -12.48 7.83
CA ASN A 24 -9.81 -12.10 6.43
C ASN A 24 -8.90 -10.89 6.26
N THR A 25 -7.85 -11.02 5.45
CA THR A 25 -6.99 -9.88 5.12
C THR A 25 -7.31 -9.40 3.72
N THR A 26 -7.64 -8.12 3.60
CA THR A 26 -7.73 -7.43 2.31
C THR A 26 -6.32 -7.12 1.81
N ARG A 27 -6.00 -7.57 0.61
CA ARG A 27 -4.77 -7.23 -0.12
C ARG A 27 -5.15 -6.56 -1.43
N TYR A 28 -4.39 -5.56 -1.85
CA TYR A 28 -4.52 -4.97 -3.18
C TYR A 28 -3.48 -5.58 -4.11
N GLU A 29 -3.92 -6.02 -5.28
CA GLU A 29 -3.04 -6.53 -6.34
C GLU A 29 -3.14 -5.63 -7.59
N PRO A 30 -2.06 -5.54 -8.39
CA PRO A 30 -2.10 -4.79 -9.65
C PRO A 30 -3.21 -5.30 -10.58
N ASP A 31 -3.94 -4.37 -11.19
CA ASP A 31 -5.00 -4.64 -12.16
C ASP A 31 -4.98 -3.60 -13.30
N GLU A 32 -5.85 -3.75 -14.30
CA GLU A 32 -6.02 -2.76 -15.36
C GLU A 32 -6.40 -1.38 -14.80
N LEU A 33 -5.71 -0.33 -15.27
CA LEU A 33 -6.04 1.04 -14.90
C LEU A 33 -7.37 1.45 -15.53
N ARG A 34 -8.44 1.54 -14.72
CA ARG A 34 -9.74 2.01 -15.19
C ARG A 34 -9.70 3.51 -15.50
N SER A 35 -10.27 3.89 -16.65
CA SER A 35 -10.26 5.28 -17.14
C SER A 35 -10.90 6.26 -16.15
N GLU A 36 -12.05 5.91 -15.56
CA GLU A 36 -12.73 6.70 -14.53
C GLU A 36 -11.81 7.05 -13.36
N VAL A 37 -11.08 6.06 -12.82
CA VAL A 37 -10.17 6.25 -11.67
C VAL A 37 -9.04 7.21 -12.02
N SER A 38 -8.39 7.00 -13.18
CA SER A 38 -7.32 7.89 -13.63
C SER A 38 -7.81 9.30 -13.93
N HIS A 39 -9.02 9.46 -14.47
CA HIS A 39 -9.63 10.77 -14.71
C HIS A 39 -9.92 11.50 -13.41
N THR A 40 -10.45 10.81 -12.39
CA THR A 40 -10.66 11.37 -11.06
C THR A 40 -9.35 11.86 -10.47
N PHE A 41 -8.30 11.03 -10.50
CA PHE A 41 -6.98 11.40 -10.01
C PHE A 41 -6.39 12.61 -10.75
N LEU A 42 -6.36 12.57 -12.08
CA LEU A 42 -5.79 13.65 -12.90
C LEU A 42 -6.59 14.96 -12.78
N ALA A 43 -7.92 14.88 -12.63
CA ALA A 43 -8.74 16.06 -12.35
C ALA A 43 -8.40 16.67 -10.99
N CYS A 44 -8.25 15.84 -9.96
CA CYS A 44 -7.82 16.30 -8.64
C CYS A 44 -6.42 16.95 -8.70
N LEU A 45 -5.46 16.27 -9.33
CA LEU A 45 -4.07 16.75 -9.48
C LEU A 45 -4.01 18.15 -10.13
N ARG A 46 -4.80 18.37 -11.20
CA ARG A 46 -4.91 19.66 -11.88
C ARG A 46 -5.50 20.77 -11.01
N ASN A 47 -6.36 20.42 -10.05
CA ASN A 47 -7.03 21.35 -9.16
C ASN A 47 -6.28 21.63 -7.84
N THR A 48 -5.11 21.02 -7.65
CA THR A 48 -4.24 21.30 -6.49
C THR A 48 -3.76 22.74 -6.46
N GLY A 49 -3.58 23.37 -7.63
CA GLY A 49 -2.96 24.70 -7.77
C GLY A 49 -1.43 24.67 -7.72
N VAL A 50 -0.82 23.48 -7.63
CA VAL A 50 0.62 23.26 -7.61
C VAL A 50 1.03 22.54 -8.90
N GLN A 51 2.18 22.91 -9.46
CA GLN A 51 2.69 22.26 -10.66
C GLN A 51 3.47 21.00 -10.28
N TYR A 52 3.01 19.87 -10.83
CA TYR A 52 3.67 18.58 -10.72
C TYR A 52 4.06 18.05 -12.08
N LYS A 53 5.02 17.12 -12.08
CA LYS A 53 5.27 16.20 -13.18
C LYS A 53 4.87 14.79 -12.76
N VAL A 54 4.63 13.95 -13.74
CA VAL A 54 4.19 12.56 -13.55
C VAL A 54 5.01 11.65 -14.45
N TYR A 55 5.45 10.53 -13.90
CA TYR A 55 5.97 9.40 -14.67
C TYR A 55 5.35 8.10 -14.15
N VAL A 56 5.64 7.00 -14.84
CA VAL A 56 5.27 5.67 -14.37
C VAL A 56 6.55 4.90 -14.11
N ASP A 57 6.64 4.29 -12.93
CA ASP A 57 7.70 3.35 -12.58
C ASP A 57 7.10 2.08 -11.98
N ASN A 58 7.47 0.92 -12.53
CA ASN A 58 6.99 -0.39 -12.09
C ASN A 58 5.46 -0.47 -11.91
N GLY A 59 4.72 0.24 -12.78
CA GLY A 59 3.26 0.34 -12.76
C GLY A 59 2.67 1.27 -11.70
N ALA A 60 3.50 1.92 -10.87
CA ALA A 60 3.09 3.03 -10.02
C ALA A 60 3.06 4.33 -10.83
N THR A 61 1.99 5.10 -10.68
CA THR A 61 1.97 6.50 -11.14
C THR A 61 2.70 7.36 -10.11
N VAL A 62 3.86 7.88 -10.47
CA VAL A 62 4.70 8.67 -9.59
C VAL A 62 4.49 10.15 -9.86
N VAL A 63 4.18 10.91 -8.81
CA VAL A 63 4.04 12.37 -8.86
C VAL A 63 5.24 13.03 -8.20
N ILE A 64 5.88 13.97 -8.91
CA ILE A 64 6.99 14.77 -8.39
C ILE A 64 6.70 16.26 -8.52
N PRO A 65 7.23 17.12 -7.64
CA PRO A 65 7.20 18.56 -7.83
C PRO A 65 7.85 18.96 -9.16
N ALA A 66 7.30 19.97 -9.85
CA ALA A 66 7.91 20.47 -11.08
C ALA A 66 9.25 21.21 -10.85
N THR A 67 9.49 21.68 -9.62
CA THR A 67 10.72 22.34 -9.17
C THR A 67 11.50 21.44 -8.21
N LYS A 68 12.81 21.67 -8.07
CA LYS A 68 13.66 20.89 -7.16
C LYS A 68 13.35 21.19 -5.69
N ARG A 69 12.42 20.44 -5.10
CA ARG A 69 11.99 20.58 -3.70
C ARG A 69 11.48 19.26 -3.11
N GLU A 70 11.33 19.25 -1.79
CA GLU A 70 10.65 18.18 -1.06
C GLU A 70 9.14 18.25 -1.27
N ILE A 71 8.49 17.10 -1.04
CA ILE A 71 7.05 17.02 -0.85
C ILE A 71 6.74 17.48 0.58
N ASP A 72 5.78 18.39 0.70
CA ASP A 72 5.30 18.98 1.94
C ASP A 72 3.79 18.74 2.06
N PHE A 73 3.42 17.59 2.62
CA PHE A 73 2.02 17.20 2.80
C PHE A 73 1.29 17.97 3.91
N ASP A 74 2.02 18.67 4.78
CA ASP A 74 1.43 19.54 5.80
C ASP A 74 1.20 20.97 5.26
N GLY A 75 1.87 21.34 4.17
CA GLY A 75 1.75 22.63 3.51
C GLY A 75 1.20 22.55 2.09
N ILE A 76 2.01 22.93 1.11
CA ILE A 76 1.53 23.21 -0.27
C ILE A 76 1.03 21.95 -1.00
N ASP A 77 1.52 20.76 -0.62
CA ASP A 77 1.17 19.49 -1.26
C ASP A 77 0.06 18.74 -0.51
N ARG A 78 -0.57 19.35 0.51
CA ARG A 78 -1.69 18.71 1.23
C ARG A 78 -2.81 18.25 0.30
N LYS A 79 -3.14 19.04 -0.72
CA LYS A 79 -4.13 18.64 -1.74
C LYS A 79 -3.67 17.46 -2.60
N LEU A 80 -2.37 17.32 -2.85
CA LEU A 80 -1.85 16.13 -3.55
C LEU A 80 -2.09 14.88 -2.70
N LEU A 81 -1.85 14.94 -1.38
CA LEU A 81 -2.16 13.84 -0.48
C LEU A 81 -3.65 13.47 -0.53
N GLU A 82 -4.54 14.46 -0.52
CA GLU A 82 -5.99 14.24 -0.68
C GLU A 82 -6.32 13.53 -2.01
N CYS A 83 -5.68 13.94 -3.11
CA CYS A 83 -5.85 13.29 -4.41
C CYS A 83 -5.39 11.83 -4.40
N ILE A 84 -4.27 11.53 -3.73
CA ILE A 84 -3.74 10.16 -3.62
C ILE A 84 -4.70 9.31 -2.77
N ILE A 85 -5.12 9.81 -1.61
CA ILE A 85 -6.05 9.12 -0.72
C ILE A 85 -7.36 8.79 -1.45
N GLN A 86 -7.86 9.71 -2.28
CA GLN A 86 -9.10 9.51 -3.03
C GLN A 86 -9.09 8.26 -3.92
N VAL A 87 -7.92 7.86 -4.43
CA VAL A 87 -7.76 6.75 -5.39
C VAL A 87 -6.88 5.60 -4.89
N ASN A 88 -6.38 5.66 -3.66
CA ASN A 88 -5.34 4.75 -3.14
C ASN A 88 -5.71 3.26 -3.12
N HIS A 89 -7.00 2.93 -3.16
CA HIS A 89 -7.52 1.56 -3.19
C HIS A 89 -7.86 1.08 -4.61
N LEU A 90 -7.74 1.96 -5.60
CA LEU A 90 -8.15 1.73 -6.99
C LEU A 90 -7.02 1.93 -8.00
N MET A 91 -5.95 2.63 -7.61
CA MET A 91 -4.83 2.99 -8.47
C MET A 91 -3.55 3.08 -7.65
N HIS A 92 -2.44 2.57 -8.19
CA HIS A 92 -1.15 2.67 -7.53
C HIS A 92 -0.54 4.05 -7.79
N VAL A 93 -0.57 4.93 -6.78
CA VAL A 93 -0.04 6.29 -6.87
C VAL A 93 0.92 6.54 -5.72
N VAL A 94 2.08 7.12 -6.04
CA VAL A 94 3.08 7.55 -5.04
C VAL A 94 3.51 8.98 -5.35
N ALA A 95 4.04 9.66 -4.33
CA ALA A 95 4.65 10.97 -4.49
C ALA A 95 6.11 10.91 -4.05
N GLU A 96 6.98 11.55 -4.82
CA GLU A 96 8.41 11.55 -4.59
C GLU A 96 8.96 12.98 -4.57
N SER A 97 10.06 13.17 -3.83
CA SER A 97 10.77 14.44 -3.81
C SER A 97 11.55 14.64 -5.10
N ALA A 98 11.54 15.86 -5.62
CA ALA A 98 12.39 16.28 -6.74
C ALA A 98 13.71 16.92 -6.29
N LEU A 99 14.13 16.78 -5.02
CA LEU A 99 15.39 17.35 -4.52
C LEU A 99 16.61 16.77 -5.22
N TYR A 100 16.58 15.45 -5.42
CA TYR A 100 17.68 14.70 -6.03
C TYR A 100 17.28 14.36 -7.47
N ASP A 101 18.20 14.58 -8.40
CA ASP A 101 17.98 14.18 -9.79
C ASP A 101 18.09 12.65 -9.84
N GLN A 102 16.98 12.00 -10.20
CA GLN A 102 16.93 10.59 -10.58
C GLN A 102 16.76 10.49 -12.09
N ASP A 103 17.26 9.41 -12.69
CA ASP A 103 17.22 9.23 -14.15
C ASP A 103 15.76 9.23 -14.67
N GLU A 104 14.85 8.68 -13.86
CA GLU A 104 13.41 8.57 -14.10
C GLU A 104 12.72 9.95 -14.18
N HIS A 105 13.23 10.96 -13.48
CA HIS A 105 12.68 12.32 -13.51
C HIS A 105 12.77 12.95 -14.91
N GLY A 106 13.72 12.51 -15.74
CA GLY A 106 13.88 12.96 -17.12
C GLY A 106 12.72 12.55 -18.04
N ASN A 107 12.03 11.46 -17.71
CA ASN A 107 10.90 10.93 -18.47
C ASN A 107 9.55 11.50 -18.00
N ALA A 108 9.55 12.33 -16.96
CA ALA A 108 8.33 12.85 -16.36
C ALA A 108 7.64 13.89 -17.25
N ALA A 109 6.38 13.64 -17.58
CA ALA A 109 5.51 14.55 -18.30
C ALA A 109 4.90 15.60 -17.36
N ALA A 110 4.54 16.77 -17.88
CA ALA A 110 3.84 17.76 -17.08
C ALA A 110 2.47 17.21 -16.65
N GLY A 111 2.12 17.29 -15.35
CA GLY A 111 0.90 16.67 -14.84
C GLY A 111 -0.40 17.15 -15.49
N HIS A 112 -0.41 18.37 -16.05
CA HIS A 112 -1.56 18.91 -16.77
C HIS A 112 -1.72 18.37 -18.20
N SER A 113 -0.67 17.80 -18.81
CA SER A 113 -0.70 17.20 -20.15
C SER A 113 -0.89 15.69 -20.13
N VAL A 114 -0.86 15.06 -18.95
CA VAL A 114 -1.03 13.62 -18.78
C VAL A 114 -2.50 13.24 -18.97
N THR A 115 -2.74 12.18 -19.73
CA THR A 115 -4.08 11.61 -19.97
C THR A 115 -4.14 10.17 -19.49
N HIS A 116 -5.35 9.60 -19.47
CA HIS A 116 -5.54 8.17 -19.22
C HIS A 116 -4.74 7.32 -20.20
N GLU A 117 -4.82 7.61 -21.50
CA GLU A 117 -4.14 6.86 -22.56
C GLU A 117 -2.62 6.92 -22.41
N TRP A 118 -2.10 8.08 -21.99
CA TRP A 118 -0.67 8.22 -21.70
C TRP A 118 -0.27 7.31 -20.53
N LEU A 119 -1.00 7.34 -19.40
CA LEU A 119 -0.72 6.50 -18.23
C LEU A 119 -0.77 5.01 -18.59
N SER A 120 -1.80 4.57 -19.31
CA SER A 120 -1.93 3.18 -19.75
C SER A 120 -0.80 2.76 -20.70
N THR A 121 -0.37 3.65 -21.60
CA THR A 121 0.75 3.38 -22.52
C THR A 121 2.09 3.30 -21.78
N GLN A 122 2.26 4.08 -20.71
CA GLN A 122 3.44 4.00 -19.84
C GLN A 122 3.39 2.81 -18.87
N GLY A 123 2.29 2.05 -18.83
CA GLY A 123 2.16 0.84 -18.02
C GLY A 123 1.67 1.06 -16.60
N ALA A 124 0.96 2.16 -16.32
CA ALA A 124 0.37 2.41 -15.00
C ALA A 124 -0.72 1.36 -14.66
N ASN A 125 -0.75 0.93 -13.40
CA ASN A 125 -1.68 -0.08 -12.92
C ASN A 125 -2.81 0.52 -12.07
N GLY A 126 -3.99 -0.06 -12.24
CA GLY A 126 -5.06 -0.01 -11.26
C GLY A 126 -4.75 -0.94 -10.07
N LEU A 127 -5.67 -0.98 -9.12
CA LEU A 127 -5.65 -1.93 -8.01
C LEU A 127 -7.00 -2.64 -7.93
N MET A 128 -6.95 -3.95 -7.71
CA MET A 128 -8.11 -4.78 -7.39
C MET A 128 -7.98 -5.33 -5.97
N GLU A 129 -9.10 -5.32 -5.24
CA GLU A 129 -9.18 -5.90 -3.91
C GLU A 129 -9.24 -7.44 -3.98
N VAL A 130 -8.33 -8.10 -3.28
CA VAL A 130 -8.28 -9.56 -3.14
C VAL A 130 -8.49 -9.90 -1.67
N MET A 131 -9.58 -10.62 -1.39
CA MET A 131 -9.85 -11.15 -0.06
C MET A 131 -9.12 -12.48 0.12
N LEU A 132 -8.11 -12.50 1.00
CA LEU A 132 -7.40 -13.72 1.34
C LEU A 132 -8.10 -14.40 2.53
N ASN A 133 -8.65 -15.59 2.27
CA ASN A 133 -9.09 -16.49 3.33
C ASN A 133 -7.91 -17.37 3.72
N GLN A 134 -7.28 -17.13 4.88
CA GLN A 134 -6.25 -18.04 5.39
C GLN A 134 -6.91 -19.30 5.98
N PRO A 135 -6.63 -20.51 5.45
CA PRO A 135 -7.15 -21.74 6.03
C PRO A 135 -6.50 -22.01 7.39
N ASN A 136 -7.31 -22.44 8.36
CA ASN A 136 -6.88 -22.87 9.69
C ASN A 136 -5.92 -24.07 9.60
N ASN A 137 -4.60 -23.83 9.55
CA ASN A 137 -3.63 -24.90 9.79
C ASN A 137 -3.40 -25.03 11.30
N LEU A 138 -4.05 -26.03 11.91
CA LEU A 138 -3.78 -26.49 13.27
C LEU A 138 -2.39 -27.14 13.30
N TYR A 139 -1.35 -26.36 13.58
CA TYR A 139 -0.06 -26.91 13.98
C TYR A 139 -0.11 -27.19 15.49
N TYR A 140 0.02 -28.46 15.87
CA TYR A 140 0.30 -28.85 17.24
C TYR A 140 1.81 -28.70 17.47
N GLU A 141 2.25 -27.66 18.19
CA GLU A 141 3.61 -27.65 18.73
C GLU A 141 3.63 -28.39 20.07
N LEU A 142 4.20 -29.60 20.06
CA LEU A 142 4.59 -30.32 21.26
C LEU A 142 5.88 -29.69 21.80
N PHE A 143 5.78 -28.86 22.84
CA PHE A 143 6.93 -28.55 23.67
C PHE A 143 7.26 -29.78 24.52
N LEU A 144 8.33 -30.48 24.15
CA LEU A 144 8.97 -31.55 24.96
C LEU A 144 9.84 -30.95 26.07
#